data_AF-A0A5N5W4V7-F1
#
_entry.id   AF-A0A5N5W4V7-F1
#
_cell.length_a   1.000
_cell.length_b   1.000
_cell.length_c   1.000
_cell.angle_alpha   90.00
_cell.angle_beta   90.00
_cell.angle_gamma   90.00
#
_symmetry.space_group_name_H-M   'P 1'
#
loop_
_entity.id
_entity.type
_entity.pdbx_description
1 polymer ?
#
loop_
_entity_poly.entity_id
_entity_poly.type
_entity_poly.pdbx_seq_one_letter_code
_entity_poly.pdbx_strand_id
1 'polypeptide(L)'
;MNRTPRTLPLAALLIVCTAAPLACARPAPVPAVRDEPGGRPGPRTPSAGPSRSTPAVPGPSAAACPREGLRVTAGPVDAAMGLRSMGVRLENCGTAPRTVEGRPRLRVLGEKGEALDVAVRDDLAATPRPGGPDTPARPVTLRPGAAATAVVLWRNTYDDTRRPPLLGRHLEVTPAPGVRAQTVEPEGGLDLGSTGKVAVGPWKPVG
;
A
#
# COMPACT_ATOMS: atom_id res chain seq x y z
N MET A 1 -63.85 -13.47 32.72
CA MET A 1 -63.94 -13.21 31.26
C MET A 1 -62.53 -13.15 30.69
N ASN A 2 -62.07 -14.28 30.19
CA ASN A 2 -60.74 -14.47 29.60
C ASN A 2 -60.69 -13.83 28.21
N ARG A 3 -59.68 -13.02 27.91
CA ARG A 3 -59.32 -12.66 26.53
C ARG A 3 -57.92 -13.18 26.23
N THR A 4 -57.93 -14.14 25.31
CA THR A 4 -56.86 -14.92 24.72
C THR A 4 -55.82 -14.06 23.99
N PRO A 5 -54.52 -14.41 24.02
CA PRO A 5 -53.50 -13.77 23.21
C PRO A 5 -53.61 -14.21 21.75
N ARG A 6 -53.59 -13.25 20.81
CA ARG A 6 -53.52 -13.50 19.37
C ARG A 6 -52.06 -13.65 18.95
N THR A 7 -51.68 -14.88 18.63
CA THR A 7 -50.44 -15.24 17.94
C THR A 7 -50.56 -14.86 16.46
N LEU A 8 -49.60 -14.09 15.94
CA LEU A 8 -49.43 -13.83 14.50
C LEU A 8 -48.53 -14.93 13.92
N PRO A 9 -48.90 -15.59 12.80
CA PRO A 9 -48.06 -16.60 12.19
C PRO A 9 -46.89 -15.97 11.42
N LEU A 10 -45.69 -16.53 11.61
CA LEU A 10 -44.53 -16.36 10.74
C LEU A 10 -44.90 -16.80 9.31
N ALA A 11 -44.92 -15.87 8.36
CA ALA A 11 -44.92 -16.19 6.94
C ALA A 11 -43.45 -16.29 6.48
N ALA A 12 -42.98 -17.53 6.31
CA ALA A 12 -41.69 -17.80 5.68
C ALA A 12 -41.78 -17.50 4.17
N LEU A 13 -41.10 -16.44 3.73
CA LEU A 13 -40.99 -16.10 2.31
C LEU A 13 -39.91 -16.99 1.66
N LEU A 14 -40.35 -18.05 0.98
CA LEU A 14 -39.48 -18.89 0.14
C LEU A 14 -39.10 -18.10 -1.13
N ILE A 15 -37.88 -17.59 -1.18
CA ILE A 15 -37.27 -17.04 -2.40
C ILE A 15 -36.79 -18.23 -3.25
N VAL A 16 -37.50 -18.48 -4.35
CA VAL A 16 -37.08 -19.44 -5.39
C VAL A 16 -36.02 -18.75 -6.27
N CYS A 17 -34.75 -19.08 -6.05
CA CYS A 17 -33.66 -18.71 -6.97
C CYS A 17 -33.69 -19.62 -8.20
N THR A 18 -34.33 -19.17 -9.28
CA THR A 18 -34.15 -19.79 -10.60
C THR A 18 -32.77 -19.41 -11.15
N ALA A 19 -31.83 -20.35 -11.05
CA ALA A 19 -30.54 -20.24 -11.70
C ALA A 19 -30.72 -20.39 -13.22
N ALA A 20 -30.65 -19.29 -13.96
CA ALA A 20 -30.45 -19.34 -15.41
C ALA A 20 -29.00 -19.76 -15.68
N PRO A 21 -28.75 -20.81 -16.48
CA PRO A 21 -27.39 -21.20 -16.82
C PRO A 21 -26.78 -20.14 -17.74
N LEU A 22 -25.72 -19.47 -17.26
CA LEU A 22 -24.79 -18.76 -18.14
C LEU A 22 -24.19 -19.78 -19.12
N ALA A 23 -24.55 -19.66 -20.39
CA ALA A 23 -23.89 -20.37 -21.47
C ALA A 23 -22.45 -19.83 -21.60
N CYS A 24 -21.47 -20.57 -21.06
CA CYS A 24 -20.07 -20.37 -21.40
C CYS A 24 -19.90 -20.70 -22.89
N ALA A 25 -19.60 -19.69 -23.71
CA ALA A 25 -19.13 -19.90 -25.07
C ALA A 25 -17.85 -20.75 -25.03
N ARG A 26 -17.90 -21.95 -25.61
CA ARG A 26 -16.74 -22.84 -25.74
C ARG A 26 -15.76 -22.26 -26.76
N PRO A 27 -14.44 -22.20 -26.47
CA PRO A 27 -13.45 -21.96 -27.51
C PRO A 27 -13.45 -23.15 -28.50
N ALA A 28 -13.29 -22.84 -29.79
CA ALA A 28 -13.27 -23.83 -30.87
C ALA A 28 -12.09 -24.81 -30.73
N PRO A 29 -12.23 -26.07 -31.17
CA PRO A 29 -11.12 -27.02 -31.18
C PRO A 29 -10.10 -26.63 -32.26
N VAL A 30 -8.84 -26.47 -31.84
CA VAL A 30 -7.69 -26.36 -32.74
C VAL A 30 -7.44 -27.74 -33.36
N PRO A 31 -7.20 -27.87 -34.68
CA PRO A 31 -6.97 -29.18 -35.29
C PRO A 31 -5.69 -29.83 -34.74
N ALA A 32 -5.82 -31.10 -34.37
CA ALA A 32 -4.70 -31.94 -33.96
C ALA A 32 -3.74 -32.14 -35.14
N VAL A 33 -2.47 -31.77 -34.95
CA VAL A 33 -1.38 -32.14 -35.85
C VAL A 33 -1.13 -33.64 -35.65
N ARG A 34 -1.15 -34.40 -36.75
CA ARG A 34 -0.85 -35.83 -36.79
C ARG A 34 0.57 -36.10 -36.25
N ASP A 35 0.68 -37.00 -35.28
CA ASP A 35 1.91 -37.74 -35.01
C ASP A 35 2.05 -38.85 -36.07
N GLU A 36 3.19 -38.85 -36.78
CA GLU A 36 3.70 -40.00 -37.54
C GLU A 36 5.13 -40.32 -37.02
N PRO A 37 5.53 -41.60 -37.02
CA PRO A 37 6.53 -42.09 -36.06
C PRO A 37 7.98 -42.07 -36.56
N GLY A 38 8.89 -41.86 -35.60
CA GLY A 38 10.09 -42.67 -35.46
C GLY A 38 11.27 -42.39 -36.38
N GLY A 39 12.12 -41.42 -36.00
CA GLY A 39 13.50 -41.33 -36.47
C GLY A 39 14.40 -40.78 -35.37
N ARG A 40 15.27 -41.63 -34.80
CA ARG A 40 16.22 -41.24 -33.74
C ARG A 40 17.46 -40.55 -34.33
N PRO A 41 17.91 -39.41 -33.76
CA PRO A 41 19.33 -39.05 -33.79
C PRO A 41 19.89 -38.79 -32.37
N GLY A 42 21.17 -39.14 -32.17
CA GLY A 42 21.89 -39.18 -30.90
C GLY A 42 22.11 -37.84 -30.16
N PRO A 43 22.86 -37.86 -29.03
CA PRO A 43 22.94 -36.72 -28.12
C PRO A 43 23.72 -35.58 -28.76
N ARG A 44 23.08 -34.39 -28.88
CA ARG A 44 23.75 -33.13 -29.22
C ARG A 44 23.85 -32.27 -27.97
N THR A 45 25.08 -31.94 -27.60
CA THR A 45 25.46 -30.96 -26.59
C THR A 45 24.90 -29.58 -26.96
N PRO A 46 24.25 -28.82 -26.07
CA PRO A 46 23.86 -27.45 -26.37
C PRO A 46 25.08 -26.53 -26.33
N SER A 47 25.37 -25.90 -27.47
CA SER A 47 26.36 -24.82 -27.58
C SER A 47 25.78 -23.53 -27.02
N ALA A 48 26.46 -22.93 -26.04
CA ALA A 48 26.09 -21.66 -25.43
C ALA A 48 26.32 -20.52 -26.42
N GLY A 49 25.23 -19.97 -26.96
CA GLY A 49 25.27 -18.72 -27.72
C GLY A 49 25.49 -17.52 -26.80
N PRO A 50 26.15 -16.44 -27.25
CA PRO A 50 26.40 -15.26 -26.43
C PRO A 50 25.07 -14.55 -26.13
N SER A 51 24.73 -14.47 -24.85
CA SER A 51 23.60 -13.68 -24.37
C SER A 51 23.89 -12.20 -24.61
N ARG A 52 23.10 -11.56 -25.49
CA ARG A 52 23.16 -10.11 -25.71
C ARG A 52 22.63 -9.41 -24.45
N SER A 53 23.54 -8.91 -23.62
CA SER A 53 23.21 -8.05 -22.48
C SER A 53 22.49 -6.80 -22.98
N THR A 54 21.21 -6.68 -22.64
CA THR A 54 20.44 -5.44 -22.85
C THR A 54 20.96 -4.40 -21.86
N PRO A 55 21.27 -3.16 -22.28
CA PRO A 55 21.67 -2.11 -21.35
C PRO A 55 20.55 -1.86 -20.33
N ALA A 56 20.87 -1.95 -19.05
CA ALA A 56 19.95 -1.58 -17.99
C ALA A 56 19.60 -0.09 -18.13
N VAL A 57 18.31 0.21 -18.27
CA VAL A 57 17.81 1.58 -18.17
C VAL A 57 18.15 2.09 -16.77
N PRO A 58 18.85 3.22 -16.61
CA PRO A 58 19.12 3.76 -15.28
C PRO A 58 17.79 4.03 -14.58
N GLY A 59 17.53 3.32 -13.49
CA GLY A 59 16.46 3.69 -12.57
C GLY A 59 16.72 5.09 -11.99
N PRO A 60 15.70 5.72 -11.40
CA PRO A 60 15.88 7.03 -10.76
C PRO A 60 17.08 6.98 -9.82
N SER A 61 18.04 7.89 -10.02
CA SER A 61 19.23 8.01 -9.19
C SER A 61 18.77 8.11 -7.73
N ALA A 62 19.12 7.10 -6.92
CA ALA A 62 18.90 7.18 -5.49
C ALA A 62 19.60 8.45 -4.99
N ALA A 63 18.82 9.39 -4.44
CA ALA A 63 19.37 10.61 -3.85
C ALA A 63 20.54 10.26 -2.92
N ALA A 64 21.50 11.17 -2.69
CA ALA A 64 22.61 10.89 -1.78
C ALA A 64 22.10 10.50 -0.37
N CYS A 65 22.84 9.65 0.35
CA CYS A 65 22.45 9.25 1.70
C CYS A 65 22.57 10.46 2.65
N PRO A 66 21.53 10.79 3.45
CA PRO A 66 21.64 11.84 4.44
C PRO A 66 22.77 11.57 5.44
N ARG A 67 23.34 12.62 6.04
CA ARG A 67 24.46 12.50 6.99
C ARG A 67 24.13 11.59 8.17
N GLU A 68 22.86 11.52 8.54
CA GLU A 68 22.33 10.69 9.62
C GLU A 68 22.37 9.18 9.28
N GLY A 69 22.54 8.82 8.00
CA GLY A 69 22.59 7.44 7.51
C GLY A 69 21.20 6.83 7.29
N LEU A 70 20.14 7.63 7.36
CA LEU A 70 18.76 7.18 7.23
C LEU A 70 18.09 7.87 6.05
N ARG A 71 17.52 7.10 5.13
CA ARG A 71 16.78 7.61 3.97
C ARG A 71 15.31 7.26 4.08
N VAL A 72 14.45 8.25 3.83
CA VAL A 72 13.00 8.05 3.68
C VAL A 72 12.63 7.97 2.20
N THR A 73 11.77 7.02 1.85
CA THR A 73 11.10 6.98 0.53
C THR A 73 9.60 6.70 0.68
N ALA A 74 8.82 7.23 -0.25
CA ALA A 74 7.41 6.88 -0.39
C ALA A 74 7.27 5.61 -1.24
N GLY A 75 6.44 4.68 -0.77
CA GLY A 75 6.01 3.52 -1.54
C GLY A 75 4.78 3.82 -2.40
N PRO A 76 4.27 2.79 -3.11
CA PRO A 76 3.04 2.93 -3.87
C PRO A 76 1.84 3.22 -2.96
N VAL A 77 0.86 3.91 -3.52
CA VAL A 77 -0.43 4.18 -2.86
C VAL A 77 -1.43 3.10 -3.25
N ASP A 78 -1.97 2.41 -2.24
CA ASP A 78 -3.12 1.51 -2.38
C ASP A 78 -4.39 2.29 -2.02
N ALA A 79 -5.41 2.19 -2.87
CA ALA A 79 -6.68 2.87 -2.70
C ALA A 79 -7.84 1.87 -2.76
N ALA A 80 -8.63 1.80 -1.69
CA ALA A 80 -9.82 0.96 -1.64
C ALA A 80 -10.94 1.63 -0.84
N MET A 81 -12.13 1.68 -1.43
CA MET A 81 -13.37 2.15 -0.77
C MET A 81 -13.21 3.48 -0.01
N GLY A 82 -12.53 4.46 -0.61
CA GLY A 82 -12.35 5.78 0.00
C GLY A 82 -11.30 5.86 1.11
N LEU A 83 -10.60 4.77 1.45
CA LEU A 83 -9.40 4.75 2.28
C LEU A 83 -8.16 4.56 1.39
N ARG A 84 -7.10 5.31 1.67
CA ARG A 84 -5.79 5.15 1.05
C ARG A 84 -4.80 4.65 2.06
N SER A 85 -3.83 3.88 1.59
CA SER A 85 -2.68 3.47 2.38
C SER A 85 -1.40 3.58 1.57
N MET A 86 -0.33 4.04 2.22
CA MET A 86 0.99 4.13 1.61
C MET A 86 2.02 3.64 2.62
N GLY A 87 2.97 2.82 2.17
CA GLY A 87 4.15 2.51 2.97
C GLY A 87 5.18 3.63 2.87
N VAL A 88 5.57 4.22 3.99
CA VAL A 88 6.80 5.02 4.07
C VAL A 88 7.93 4.08 4.46
N ARG A 89 8.98 4.01 3.64
CA ARG A 89 10.16 3.18 3.91
C ARG A 89 11.27 4.02 4.52
N LEU A 90 11.90 3.48 5.55
CA LEU A 90 13.11 4.01 6.17
C LEU A 90 14.25 3.01 5.97
N GLU A 91 15.28 3.39 5.23
CA GLU A 91 16.45 2.56 4.97
C GLU A 91 17.67 3.12 5.72
N ASN A 92 18.45 2.23 6.35
CA ASN A 92 19.79 2.59 6.82
C ASN A 92 20.79 2.50 5.67
N CYS A 93 20.95 3.60 4.93
CA CYS A 93 21.94 3.72 3.86
C CYS A 93 23.35 4.10 4.36
N GLY A 94 23.54 4.24 5.68
CA GLY A 94 24.82 4.54 6.31
C GLY A 94 25.64 3.29 6.62
N THR A 95 26.70 3.48 7.43
CA THR A 95 27.67 2.42 7.77
C THR A 95 27.54 1.88 9.20
N ALA A 96 26.74 2.52 10.05
CA ALA A 96 26.55 2.13 11.44
C ALA A 96 25.10 1.71 11.71
N PRO A 97 24.84 0.78 12.64
CA PRO A 97 23.48 0.46 13.06
C PRO A 97 22.72 1.69 13.57
N ARG A 98 21.41 1.71 13.31
CA ARG A 98 20.48 2.76 13.74
C ARG A 98 19.25 2.15 14.37
N THR A 99 18.91 2.56 15.58
CA THR A 99 17.66 2.16 16.23
C THR A 99 16.64 3.26 16.07
N VAL A 100 15.47 2.89 15.56
CA VAL A 100 14.28 3.75 15.52
C VAL A 100 13.18 3.14 16.35
N GLU A 101 12.39 3.98 17.01
CA GLU A 101 11.29 3.54 17.85
C GLU A 101 10.06 4.37 17.53
N GLY A 102 8.89 3.77 17.74
CA GLY A 102 7.63 4.50 17.63
C GLY A 102 7.20 4.71 16.19
N ARG A 103 6.62 5.89 15.97
CA ARG A 103 6.01 6.31 14.71
C ARG A 103 6.82 7.49 14.14
N PRO A 104 6.96 7.61 12.82
CA PRO A 104 7.43 8.87 12.26
C PRO A 104 6.46 10.00 12.60
N ARG A 105 7.00 11.22 12.79
CA ARG A 105 6.16 12.41 12.77
C ARG A 105 5.93 12.85 11.34
N LEU A 106 4.70 13.23 11.03
CA LEU A 106 4.26 13.61 9.69
C LEU A 106 3.82 15.07 9.66
N ARG A 107 4.12 15.74 8.55
CA ARG A 107 3.50 17.01 8.17
C ARG A 107 3.16 16.96 6.69
N VAL A 108 1.90 17.25 6.36
CA VAL A 108 1.44 17.29 4.96
C VAL A 108 1.71 18.67 4.41
N LEU A 109 2.31 18.72 3.22
CA LEU A 109 2.65 19.97 2.55
C LEU A 109 1.86 20.10 1.25
N GLY A 110 1.47 21.33 0.92
CA GLY A 110 0.85 21.68 -0.35
C GLY A 110 1.87 21.76 -1.49
N GLU A 111 1.42 22.28 -2.63
CA GLU A 111 2.19 22.31 -3.89
C GLU A 111 3.45 23.18 -3.79
N LYS A 112 3.43 24.24 -2.97
CA LYS A 112 4.57 25.15 -2.80
C LYS A 112 5.41 24.82 -1.56
N GLY A 113 5.17 23.66 -0.93
CA GLY A 113 5.85 23.23 0.29
C GLY A 113 5.31 23.88 1.57
N GLU A 114 4.19 24.61 1.50
CA GLU A 114 3.50 25.17 2.65
C GLU A 114 2.86 24.07 3.50
N ALA A 115 2.89 24.22 4.82
CA ALA A 115 2.24 23.27 5.72
C ALA A 115 0.71 23.41 5.61
N LEU A 116 0.04 22.28 5.42
CA LEU A 116 -1.42 22.20 5.45
C LEU A 116 -1.92 21.91 6.88
N ASP A 117 -3.11 22.42 7.20
CA ASP A 117 -3.79 22.10 8.45
C ASP A 117 -4.38 20.68 8.39
N VAL A 118 -3.52 19.70 8.67
CA VAL A 118 -3.85 18.27 8.66
C VAL A 118 -3.56 17.68 10.03
N ALA A 119 -4.57 17.04 10.61
CA ALA A 119 -4.43 16.38 11.90
C ALA A 119 -3.92 14.94 11.74
N VAL A 120 -2.93 14.56 12.56
CA VAL A 120 -2.54 13.15 12.71
C VAL A 120 -3.44 12.50 13.75
N ARG A 121 -4.20 11.47 13.36
CA ARG A 121 -5.20 10.78 14.18
C ARG A 121 -5.08 9.27 14.00
N ASP A 122 -5.47 8.51 15.01
CA ASP A 122 -5.37 7.05 14.98
C ASP A 122 -6.67 6.37 14.49
N ASP A 123 -7.76 7.12 14.29
CA ASP A 123 -9.13 6.66 14.11
C ASP A 123 -9.63 6.65 12.64
N LEU A 124 -8.73 6.55 11.66
CA LEU A 124 -9.11 6.66 10.24
C LEU A 124 -9.66 5.38 9.61
N ALA A 125 -9.22 4.21 10.07
CA ALA A 125 -9.70 2.94 9.55
C ALA A 125 -10.91 2.47 10.37
N ALA A 126 -11.92 1.90 9.70
CA ALA A 126 -13.09 1.33 10.38
C ALA A 126 -12.74 0.03 11.12
N THR A 127 -11.67 -0.63 10.70
CA THR A 127 -11.13 -1.84 11.31
C THR A 127 -9.60 -1.74 11.42
N PRO A 128 -8.97 -2.41 12.40
CA PRO A 128 -7.53 -2.41 12.53
C PRO A 128 -6.83 -2.87 11.24
N ARG A 129 -5.80 -2.14 10.83
CA ARG A 129 -4.98 -2.46 9.66
C ARG A 129 -3.64 -3.05 10.11
N PRO A 130 -3.12 -4.09 9.42
CA PRO A 130 -1.76 -4.56 9.67
C PRO A 130 -0.76 -3.42 9.54
N GLY A 131 0.03 -3.18 10.60
CA GLY A 131 0.99 -2.10 10.64
C GLY A 131 0.38 -0.69 10.69
N GLY A 132 -0.93 -0.57 10.91
CA GLY A 132 -1.65 0.70 11.08
C GLY A 132 -1.49 1.30 12.49
N PRO A 133 -2.21 2.40 12.78
CA PRO A 133 -2.05 3.18 14.02
C PRO A 133 -2.32 2.36 15.30
N ASP A 134 -3.22 1.38 15.27
CA ASP A 134 -3.52 0.51 16.42
C ASP A 134 -2.40 -0.48 16.77
N THR A 135 -1.38 -0.58 15.91
CA THR A 135 -0.29 -1.52 16.12
C THR A 135 0.64 -1.05 17.25
N PRO A 136 1.01 -1.92 18.21
CA PRO A 136 1.98 -1.57 19.25
C PRO A 136 3.35 -1.21 18.66
N ALA A 137 3.91 -0.11 19.15
CA ALA A 137 5.28 0.30 18.83
C ALA A 137 6.31 -0.59 19.53
N ARG A 138 7.39 -0.89 18.83
CA ARG A 138 8.57 -1.60 19.33
C ARG A 138 9.82 -0.96 18.73
N PRO A 139 10.96 -0.95 19.44
CA PRO A 139 12.24 -0.57 18.85
C PRO A 139 12.59 -1.46 17.67
N VAL A 140 13.15 -0.86 16.61
CA VAL A 140 13.66 -1.53 15.41
C VAL A 140 15.10 -1.10 15.19
N THR A 141 16.03 -2.05 15.24
CA THR A 141 17.43 -1.81 14.92
C THR A 141 17.72 -2.17 13.47
N LEU A 142 18.04 -1.16 12.67
CA LEU A 142 18.43 -1.28 11.27
C LEU A 142 19.96 -1.39 11.18
N ARG A 143 20.45 -2.56 10.77
CA ARG A 143 21.83 -2.70 10.28
C ARG A 143 22.01 -1.92 8.97
N PRO A 144 23.24 -1.58 8.56
CA PRO A 144 23.49 -1.05 7.21
C PRO A 144 22.78 -1.89 6.13
N GLY A 145 22.05 -1.23 5.24
CA GLY A 145 21.21 -1.84 4.19
C GLY A 145 19.86 -2.38 4.65
N ALA A 146 19.59 -2.47 5.96
CA ALA A 146 18.29 -2.90 6.46
C ALA A 146 17.27 -1.75 6.39
N ALA A 147 15.99 -2.11 6.35
CA ALA A 147 14.90 -1.15 6.29
C ALA A 147 13.75 -1.47 7.24
N ALA A 148 12.97 -0.43 7.55
CA ALA A 148 11.67 -0.52 8.18
C ALA A 148 10.61 0.19 7.33
N THR A 149 9.35 -0.16 7.54
CA THR A 149 8.19 0.49 6.91
C THR A 149 7.20 0.96 7.99
N ALA A 150 6.60 2.12 7.78
CA ALA A 150 5.44 2.59 8.53
C ALA A 150 4.28 2.83 7.54
N VAL A 151 3.07 2.42 7.92
CA VAL A 151 1.87 2.59 7.07
C VAL A 151 1.23 3.94 7.38
N VAL A 152 1.08 4.77 6.36
CA VAL A 152 0.32 6.03 6.41
C VAL A 152 -1.06 5.78 5.80
N LEU A 153 -2.12 6.23 6.48
CA LEU A 153 -3.51 6.09 6.04
C LEU A 153 -4.17 7.45 5.91
N TRP A 154 -5.06 7.61 4.93
CA TRP A 154 -5.93 8.79 4.82
C TRP A 154 -7.23 8.49 4.07
N ARG A 155 -8.22 9.38 4.18
CA ARG A 155 -9.51 9.26 3.49
C ARG A 155 -9.74 10.38 2.51
N ASN A 156 -10.32 10.02 1.37
CA ASN A 156 -10.89 10.97 0.41
C ASN A 156 -12.41 11.00 0.56
N THR A 157 -12.86 11.28 1.78
CA THR A 157 -14.28 11.53 2.04
C THR A 157 -14.51 13.02 1.80
N TYR A 158 -15.54 13.36 1.04
CA TYR A 158 -15.92 14.75 0.78
C TYR A 158 -17.41 14.94 1.09
N ASP A 159 -17.68 15.42 2.30
CA ASP A 159 -19.02 15.64 2.86
C ASP A 159 -19.30 17.12 3.18
N ASP A 160 -18.25 17.96 3.24
CA ASP A 160 -18.37 19.41 3.42
C ASP A 160 -18.13 20.14 2.10
N THR A 161 -19.20 20.57 1.46
CA THR A 161 -19.16 21.27 0.16
C THR A 161 -18.84 22.76 0.26
N ARG A 162 -18.63 23.30 1.47
CA ARG A 162 -18.38 24.73 1.69
C ARG A 162 -16.94 25.15 1.41
N ARG A 163 -16.01 24.18 1.29
CA ARG A 163 -14.57 24.42 1.09
C ARG A 163 -14.06 23.48 0.00
N PRO A 164 -13.04 23.88 -0.78
CA PRO A 164 -12.40 22.96 -1.71
C PRO A 164 -11.80 21.76 -0.97
N PRO A 165 -11.65 20.60 -1.63
CA PRO A 165 -10.98 19.44 -1.04
C PRO A 165 -9.53 19.79 -0.70
N LEU A 166 -9.05 19.26 0.42
CA LEU A 166 -7.67 19.42 0.84
C LEU A 166 -6.78 18.43 0.08
N LEU A 167 -5.77 18.95 -0.61
CA LEU A 167 -4.86 18.18 -1.44
C LEU A 167 -3.42 18.41 -0.96
N GLY A 168 -2.77 17.36 -0.47
CA GLY A 168 -1.34 17.38 -0.15
C GLY A 168 -0.50 16.97 -1.35
N ARG A 169 0.57 17.70 -1.65
CA ARG A 169 1.54 17.30 -2.69
C ARG A 169 2.71 16.51 -2.12
N HIS A 170 3.20 16.93 -0.96
CA HIS A 170 4.35 16.31 -0.32
C HIS A 170 4.05 15.86 1.10
N LEU A 171 4.84 14.90 1.57
CA LEU A 171 4.82 14.43 2.94
C LEU A 171 6.20 14.67 3.54
N GLU A 172 6.27 15.52 4.56
CA GLU A 172 7.47 15.66 5.37
C GLU A 172 7.43 14.62 6.49
N VAL A 173 8.49 13.81 6.55
CA VAL A 173 8.63 12.68 7.46
C VAL A 173 9.83 12.92 8.37
N THR A 174 9.59 12.96 9.67
CA THR A 174 10.67 12.90 10.68
C THR A 174 10.83 11.46 11.16
N PRO A 175 11.91 10.74 10.82
CA PRO A 175 12.02 9.31 11.09
C PRO A 175 12.05 8.95 12.57
N ALA A 176 12.75 9.75 13.36
CA ALA A 176 12.93 9.58 14.79
C ALA A 176 13.23 10.94 15.46
N PRO A 177 13.04 11.07 16.78
CA PRO A 177 13.44 12.28 17.51
C PRO A 177 14.91 12.64 17.26
N GLY A 178 15.20 13.91 16.95
CA GLY A 178 16.55 14.39 16.66
C GLY A 178 17.08 14.08 15.25
N VAL A 179 16.38 13.26 14.46
CA VAL A 179 16.71 13.02 13.05
C VAL A 179 16.04 14.10 12.19
N ARG A 180 16.76 14.63 11.20
CA ARG A 180 16.21 15.63 10.28
C ARG A 180 15.01 15.09 9.51
N ALA A 181 14.02 15.96 9.31
CA ALA A 181 12.89 15.66 8.48
C ALA A 181 13.31 15.55 7.00
N GLN A 182 12.63 14.67 6.27
CA GLN A 182 12.83 14.44 4.85
C GLN A 182 11.49 14.56 4.14
N THR A 183 11.47 15.30 3.04
CA THR A 183 10.29 15.47 2.20
C THR A 183 10.27 14.39 1.14
N VAL A 184 9.15 13.67 1.05
CA VAL A 184 8.87 12.72 -0.02
C VAL A 184 7.64 13.17 -0.80
N GLU A 185 7.52 12.70 -2.03
CA GLU A 185 6.40 12.99 -2.91
C GLU A 185 5.66 11.68 -3.21
N PRO A 186 4.53 11.42 -2.51
CA PRO A 186 3.65 10.30 -2.81
C PRO A 186 3.13 10.38 -4.25
N GLU A 187 3.05 9.23 -4.91
CA GLU A 187 2.42 9.15 -6.22
C GLU A 187 0.96 9.63 -6.15
N GLY A 188 0.62 10.64 -6.96
CA GLY A 188 -0.70 11.26 -6.95
C GLY A 188 -1.01 12.18 -5.75
N GLY A 189 -0.07 12.33 -4.80
CA GLY A 189 -0.27 13.14 -3.60
C GLY A 189 -1.21 12.52 -2.56
N LEU A 190 -1.73 13.35 -1.65
CA LEU A 190 -2.70 12.97 -0.62
C LEU A 190 -4.04 13.66 -0.89
N ASP A 191 -5.02 12.90 -1.38
CA ASP A 191 -6.41 13.33 -1.60
C ASP A 191 -7.23 13.23 -0.30
N LEU A 192 -7.13 14.26 0.57
CA LEU A 192 -7.70 14.25 1.92
C LEU A 192 -9.21 14.59 1.97
N GLY A 193 -9.81 14.93 0.84
CA GLY A 193 -11.21 15.36 0.75
C GLY A 193 -11.52 16.51 1.72
N SER A 194 -12.62 16.43 2.45
CA SER A 194 -12.97 17.36 3.54
C SER A 194 -12.45 16.91 4.91
N THR A 195 -11.76 15.77 4.99
CA THR A 195 -11.41 15.17 6.29
C THR A 195 -10.26 15.86 7.00
N GLY A 196 -9.23 16.28 6.24
CA GLY A 196 -8.03 16.90 6.79
C GLY A 196 -7.28 16.03 7.80
N LYS A 197 -7.29 14.70 7.63
CA LYS A 197 -6.70 13.77 8.60
C LYS A 197 -5.80 12.72 7.94
N VAL A 198 -4.70 12.39 8.62
CA VAL A 198 -3.83 11.24 8.32
C VAL A 198 -3.62 10.39 9.57
N ALA A 199 -3.33 9.10 9.40
CA ALA A 199 -2.94 8.20 10.48
C ALA A 199 -1.62 7.55 10.14
N VAL A 200 -0.84 7.15 11.15
CA VAL A 200 0.43 6.46 10.91
C VAL A 200 0.69 5.37 11.92
N GLY A 201 1.05 4.20 11.42
CA GLY A 201 1.51 3.09 12.25
C GLY A 201 2.98 3.20 12.66
N PRO A 202 3.43 2.36 13.60
CA PRO A 202 4.82 2.34 14.02
C PRO A 202 5.73 1.75 12.93
N TRP A 203 7.03 1.98 13.06
CA TRP A 203 8.03 1.30 12.26
C TRP A 203 7.97 -0.22 12.45
N LYS A 204 8.02 -0.96 11.34
CA LYS A 204 8.14 -2.42 11.30
C LYS A 204 9.34 -2.82 10.44
N PRO A 205 10.20 -3.76 10.88
CA PRO A 205 11.28 -4.27 10.05
C PRO A 205 10.74 -4.81 8.74
N VAL A 206 11.46 -4.56 7.65
CA VAL A 206 11.25 -5.26 6.37
C VAL A 206 11.96 -6.61 6.48
N GLY A 207 11.22 -7.69 6.25
CA GLY A 207 11.73 -9.06 6.26
C GLY A 207 12.58 -9.39 5.05
#